data_AF-A0A3A9J0T7-F1
#
_entry.id   AF-A0A3A9J0T7-F1
#
_cell.length_a   1.000
_cell.length_b   1.000
_cell.length_c   1.000
_cell.angle_alpha   90.00
_cell.angle_beta   90.00
_cell.angle_gamma   90.00
#
_symmetry.space_group_name_H-M   'P 1'
#
loop_
_entity.id
_entity.type
_entity.pdbx_description
1 polymer ?
#
loop_
_entity_poly.entity_id
_entity_poly.type
_entity_poly.pdbx_seq_one_letter_code
_entity_poly.pdbx_strand_id
1 'polypeptide(L)'
;APAPKPAAKGRAVLVAAVLLAGGGLAWVATQKARNPAETAPASPATSAAPTVAAMAPPNAAENPAAPAQEAAPAQPPSEAPAGATENLPSGAMVRVVITYPRGAAGATERAAALSAELEQAGLSAGAPFPLSRPVTASSLSYFFREDRAAALRVQELAGERLSQAVPRLGTVEGALPRPGAIEVELSATDTSTGSPSPAPEEAEAPGPEAAELAEPANGATLPLAAAQRGVVLSWRTTAEAQPGCCFVEVVPLGGNTNRRAVFAAYAEAAEQQTVRLSRPGQYAWRILTVSRTAQRYTASPWRHFLVGESTP
;
A
#
# COMPACT_ATOMS: atom_id res chain seq x y z
N ALA A 1 -3.31 -53.95 -57.73
CA ALA A 1 -2.69 -53.39 -56.51
C ALA A 1 -3.40 -53.99 -55.30
N PRO A 2 -2.69 -54.59 -54.34
CA PRO A 2 -3.31 -55.24 -53.18
C PRO A 2 -3.80 -54.21 -52.14
N ALA A 3 -4.92 -54.54 -51.51
CA ALA A 3 -5.62 -53.72 -50.51
C ALA A 3 -4.91 -53.73 -49.13
N PRO A 4 -4.96 -52.62 -48.37
CA PRO A 4 -4.41 -52.58 -47.02
C PRO A 4 -5.33 -53.29 -46.00
N LYS A 5 -4.71 -54.13 -45.17
CA LYS A 5 -5.30 -54.83 -44.02
C LYS A 5 -5.74 -53.85 -42.91
N PRO A 6 -6.84 -54.13 -42.19
CA PRO A 6 -7.26 -53.35 -41.03
C PRO A 6 -6.47 -53.74 -39.77
N ALA A 7 -5.93 -52.76 -39.05
CA ALA A 7 -5.39 -52.94 -37.71
C ALA A 7 -6.51 -52.81 -36.67
N ALA A 8 -6.64 -53.85 -35.86
CA ALA A 8 -7.65 -54.00 -34.83
C ALA A 8 -7.18 -53.45 -33.47
N LYS A 9 -8.12 -52.77 -32.80
CA LYS A 9 -8.45 -52.83 -31.37
C LYS A 9 -7.34 -52.58 -30.33
N GLY A 10 -7.55 -51.52 -29.56
CA GLY A 10 -7.13 -51.41 -28.16
C GLY A 10 -8.21 -50.72 -27.33
N ARG A 11 -9.12 -51.52 -26.74
CA ARG A 11 -10.05 -51.10 -25.69
C ARG A 11 -9.34 -51.22 -24.34
N ALA A 12 -9.25 -50.13 -23.58
CA ALA A 12 -9.13 -50.16 -22.12
C ALA A 12 -9.46 -48.77 -21.55
N VAL A 13 -10.73 -48.50 -21.23
CA VAL A 13 -11.10 -47.43 -20.30
C VAL A 13 -11.89 -48.09 -19.19
N LEU A 14 -11.23 -48.22 -18.05
CA LEU A 14 -11.71 -48.84 -16.84
C LEU A 14 -11.99 -47.73 -15.83
N VAL A 15 -13.29 -47.57 -15.52
CA VAL A 15 -13.89 -47.28 -14.22
C VAL A 15 -13.11 -46.37 -13.25
N ALA A 16 -13.62 -45.16 -13.02
CA ALA A 16 -13.50 -44.47 -11.73
C ALA A 16 -14.68 -43.49 -11.55
N ALA A 17 -15.80 -44.02 -11.06
CA ALA A 17 -16.87 -43.26 -10.43
C ALA A 17 -17.08 -43.83 -9.02
N VAL A 18 -17.52 -42.96 -8.11
CA VAL A 18 -17.84 -43.21 -6.69
C VAL A 18 -16.66 -43.01 -5.72
N LEU A 19 -16.57 -41.80 -5.14
CA LEU A 19 -16.38 -41.53 -3.70
C LEU A 19 -15.93 -40.06 -3.46
N LEU A 20 -16.82 -39.08 -3.66
CA LEU A 20 -16.67 -37.74 -3.06
C LEU A 20 -18.05 -37.18 -2.68
N ALA A 21 -18.78 -37.96 -1.88
CA ALA A 21 -19.92 -37.50 -1.10
C ALA A 21 -19.62 -37.78 0.37
N GLY A 22 -19.10 -36.77 1.08
CA GLY A 22 -18.80 -36.88 2.51
C GLY A 22 -17.57 -36.07 2.90
N GLY A 23 -17.76 -34.80 3.26
CA GLY A 23 -16.66 -33.97 3.76
C GLY A 23 -16.95 -32.48 3.96
N GLY A 24 -18.16 -32.01 3.66
CA GLY A 24 -18.59 -30.66 4.02
C GLY A 24 -19.66 -30.73 5.11
N LEU A 25 -19.27 -30.53 6.37
CA LEU A 25 -20.10 -30.09 7.53
C LEU A 25 -19.36 -30.39 8.86
N ALA A 26 -18.26 -29.69 9.17
CA ALA A 26 -17.67 -29.73 10.52
C ALA A 26 -16.66 -28.60 10.83
N TRP A 27 -16.88 -27.36 10.38
CA TRP A 27 -15.99 -26.25 10.77
C TRP A 27 -16.71 -24.92 11.03
N VAL A 28 -17.88 -25.00 11.66
CA VAL A 28 -18.60 -23.84 12.19
C VAL A 28 -19.23 -24.24 13.53
N ALA A 29 -18.45 -24.33 14.62
CA ALA A 29 -18.97 -24.32 16.01
C ALA A 29 -17.90 -24.41 17.12
N THR A 30 -16.76 -23.71 17.09
CA THR A 30 -15.84 -23.70 18.25
C THR A 30 -15.08 -22.38 18.44
N GLN A 31 -15.78 -21.26 18.58
CA GLN A 31 -15.19 -20.02 19.15
C GLN A 31 -16.14 -19.28 20.09
N LYS A 32 -16.87 -20.01 20.94
CA LYS A 32 -17.63 -19.39 22.03
C LYS A 32 -17.29 -20.07 23.35
N ALA A 33 -16.94 -19.24 24.32
CA ALA A 33 -16.66 -19.52 25.73
C ALA A 33 -15.22 -19.94 26.11
N ARG A 34 -14.40 -18.93 26.46
CA ARG A 34 -13.58 -18.94 27.68
C ARG A 34 -12.94 -17.57 27.91
N ASN A 35 -13.51 -16.81 28.85
CA ASN A 35 -12.77 -15.89 29.70
C ASN A 35 -13.46 -15.95 31.07
N PRO A 36 -12.94 -16.73 32.02
CA PRO A 36 -13.34 -16.61 33.41
C PRO A 36 -12.72 -15.34 34.01
N ALA A 37 -13.47 -14.75 34.93
CA ALA A 37 -13.11 -13.59 35.73
C ALA A 37 -11.71 -13.70 36.34
N GLU A 38 -10.90 -12.66 36.16
CA GLU A 38 -9.67 -12.46 36.92
C GLU A 38 -9.98 -11.60 38.14
N THR A 39 -10.05 -12.30 39.26
CA THR A 39 -10.27 -11.83 40.61
C THR A 39 -9.09 -10.98 41.08
N ALA A 40 -9.37 -9.77 41.54
CA ALA A 40 -8.44 -8.93 42.27
C ALA A 40 -7.96 -9.60 43.57
N PRO A 41 -6.68 -9.48 43.94
CA PRO A 41 -6.28 -9.56 45.33
C PRO A 41 -6.05 -8.14 45.89
N ALA A 42 -6.84 -7.84 46.92
CA ALA A 42 -6.51 -6.82 47.90
C ALA A 42 -5.22 -7.21 48.63
N SER A 43 -4.31 -6.26 48.81
CA SER A 43 -3.20 -6.39 49.76
C SER A 43 -3.33 -5.33 50.87
N PRO A 44 -3.08 -5.71 52.13
CA PRO A 44 -3.40 -4.92 53.30
C PRO A 44 -2.33 -3.88 53.65
N ALA A 45 -2.79 -2.88 54.39
CA ALA A 45 -1.98 -1.93 55.13
C ALA A 45 -1.07 -2.63 56.15
N THR A 46 0.20 -2.20 56.23
CA THR A 46 1.04 -2.39 57.41
C THR A 46 1.76 -1.09 57.72
N SER A 47 1.50 -0.62 58.95
CA SER A 47 2.07 0.54 59.62
C SER A 47 3.44 0.21 60.20
N ALA A 48 4.39 1.15 60.17
CA ALA A 48 5.38 1.38 61.24
C ALA A 48 6.25 2.63 60.95
N ALA A 49 6.13 3.63 61.83
CA ALA A 49 7.19 4.61 62.10
C ALA A 49 8.28 3.97 63.00
N PRO A 50 9.51 4.51 63.07
CA PRO A 50 9.77 5.61 64.02
C PRO A 50 10.75 6.72 63.54
N THR A 51 10.52 7.92 64.09
CA THR A 51 11.44 8.85 64.80
C THR A 51 12.96 8.67 64.55
N VAL A 52 13.79 9.70 64.28
CA VAL A 52 14.29 10.75 65.21
C VAL A 52 15.13 11.82 64.45
N ALA A 53 14.92 13.11 64.79
CA ALA A 53 15.82 14.29 64.81
C ALA A 53 16.60 14.70 63.52
N ALA A 54 16.94 15.97 63.25
CA ALA A 54 17.18 17.12 64.11
C ALA A 54 17.16 18.46 63.32
N MET A 55 16.75 19.53 64.01
CA MET A 55 17.28 20.91 64.01
C MET A 55 17.71 21.64 62.70
N ALA A 56 16.90 22.66 62.36
CA ALA A 56 17.22 24.10 62.15
C ALA A 56 18.30 24.54 61.12
N PRO A 57 18.33 25.81 60.60
CA PRO A 57 17.55 27.02 60.97
C PRO A 57 16.84 27.72 59.76
N PRO A 58 16.09 28.83 60.00
CA PRO A 58 15.51 29.65 58.94
C PRO A 58 16.54 30.70 58.48
N ASN A 59 16.66 30.91 57.17
CA ASN A 59 17.23 32.15 56.65
C ASN A 59 16.34 32.71 55.55
N ALA A 60 15.65 33.78 55.93
CA ALA A 60 15.19 34.81 55.04
C ALA A 60 16.42 35.45 54.38
N ALA A 61 16.37 35.57 53.06
CA ALA A 61 17.13 36.56 52.33
C ALA A 61 16.22 37.11 51.23
N GLU A 62 15.72 38.31 51.50
CA GLU A 62 15.26 39.27 50.51
C GLU A 62 16.25 39.29 49.34
N ASN A 63 15.73 39.13 48.11
CA ASN A 63 16.49 39.51 46.92
C ASN A 63 15.84 40.78 46.36
N PRO A 64 16.58 41.90 46.29
CA PRO A 64 16.04 43.19 45.91
C PRO A 64 15.72 43.28 44.42
N ALA A 65 14.76 44.15 44.14
CA ALA A 65 14.23 44.51 42.84
C ALA A 65 15.30 44.66 41.75
N ALA A 66 15.10 43.94 40.64
CA ALA A 66 15.69 44.30 39.36
C ALA A 66 14.91 45.49 38.75
N PRO A 67 15.58 46.49 38.19
CA PRO A 67 14.92 47.66 37.61
C PRO A 67 14.07 47.26 36.39
N ALA A 68 12.92 47.92 36.28
CA ALA A 68 12.01 47.83 35.16
C ALA A 68 12.76 48.11 33.85
N GLN A 69 12.90 47.07 33.04
CA GLN A 69 13.34 47.19 31.66
C GLN A 69 12.14 47.65 30.84
N GLU A 70 12.32 48.81 30.23
CA GLU A 70 11.39 49.50 29.35
C GLU A 70 10.81 48.53 28.31
N ALA A 71 9.48 48.44 28.28
CA ALA A 71 8.75 47.62 27.33
C ALA A 71 9.00 48.15 25.91
N ALA A 72 9.93 47.51 25.21
CA ALA A 72 10.03 47.62 23.75
C ALA A 72 8.71 47.13 23.13
N PRO A 73 8.19 47.80 22.10
CA PRO A 73 6.96 47.40 21.44
C PRO A 73 7.06 45.95 20.97
N ALA A 74 6.03 45.16 21.28
CA ALA A 74 5.87 43.79 20.84
C ALA A 74 6.11 43.70 19.34
N GLN A 75 7.26 43.12 18.95
CA GLN A 75 7.44 42.66 17.59
C GLN A 75 6.39 41.54 17.36
N PRO A 76 5.60 41.59 16.28
CA PRO A 76 4.76 40.46 15.92
C PRO A 76 5.70 39.26 15.71
N PRO A 77 5.52 38.12 16.41
CA PRO A 77 6.29 36.94 16.08
C PRO A 77 5.96 36.53 14.64
N SER A 78 7.04 36.55 13.87
CA SER A 78 7.22 36.17 12.47
C SER A 78 6.13 35.29 11.89
N GLU A 79 5.65 35.71 10.72
CA GLU A 79 5.13 34.80 9.70
C GLU A 79 5.95 33.51 9.71
N ALA A 80 5.27 32.40 10.00
CA ALA A 80 5.84 31.07 9.85
C ALA A 80 6.49 30.97 8.47
N PRO A 81 7.68 30.35 8.34
CA PRO A 81 8.41 30.33 7.09
C PRO A 81 7.54 29.71 5.99
N ALA A 82 7.07 30.56 5.08
CA ALA A 82 6.63 30.18 3.76
C ALA A 82 7.87 29.66 3.02
N GLY A 83 8.17 28.37 3.16
CA GLY A 83 9.49 27.90 2.73
C GLY A 83 9.73 26.41 2.84
N ALA A 84 8.74 25.58 2.53
CA ALA A 84 8.98 24.21 2.10
C ALA A 84 7.87 23.79 1.14
N THR A 85 8.00 24.18 -0.14
CA THR A 85 7.47 23.34 -1.22
C THR A 85 8.33 22.08 -1.25
N GLU A 86 8.17 21.25 -0.23
CA GLU A 86 8.76 19.93 -0.15
C GLU A 86 8.11 19.15 -1.30
N ASN A 87 8.91 18.85 -2.32
CA ASN A 87 8.47 18.16 -3.53
C ASN A 87 7.78 16.85 -3.12
N LEU A 88 6.45 16.86 -3.10
CA LEU A 88 5.63 15.67 -2.96
C LEU A 88 6.08 14.62 -3.98
N PRO A 89 6.09 13.31 -3.64
CA PRO A 89 6.22 12.28 -4.65
C PRO A 89 5.06 12.43 -5.63
N SER A 90 5.39 12.84 -6.86
CA SER A 90 4.39 13.01 -7.92
C SER A 90 3.88 11.63 -8.34
N GLY A 91 2.62 11.34 -8.03
CA GLY A 91 1.94 10.14 -8.51
C GLY A 91 1.84 9.02 -7.49
N ALA A 92 0.91 8.09 -7.73
CA ALA A 92 0.85 6.86 -6.94
C ALA A 92 2.18 6.18 -7.16
N MET A 93 2.81 5.63 -6.11
CA MET A 93 4.01 4.85 -6.37
C MET A 93 3.64 3.74 -7.33
N VAL A 94 4.07 3.89 -8.58
CA VAL A 94 3.83 2.92 -9.62
C VAL A 94 4.51 1.64 -9.19
N ARG A 95 3.70 0.61 -8.94
CA ARG A 95 4.16 -0.70 -8.49
C ARG A 95 4.26 -1.61 -9.68
N VAL A 96 5.49 -1.95 -10.06
CA VAL A 96 5.72 -2.93 -11.10
C VAL A 96 5.73 -4.31 -10.47
N VAL A 97 4.78 -5.15 -10.85
CA VAL A 97 4.72 -6.56 -10.47
C VAL A 97 5.30 -7.36 -11.61
N ILE A 98 6.42 -8.04 -11.36
CA ILE A 98 7.09 -8.86 -12.37
C ILE A 98 6.75 -10.32 -12.10
N THR A 99 6.16 -11.01 -13.07
CA THR A 99 5.83 -12.43 -12.99
C THR A 99 6.56 -13.23 -14.06
N TYR A 100 6.83 -14.51 -13.77
CA TYR A 100 7.55 -15.39 -14.70
C TYR A 100 7.21 -16.88 -14.46
N PRO A 101 7.38 -17.78 -15.44
CA PRO A 101 7.13 -19.21 -15.26
C PRO A 101 8.04 -19.87 -14.20
N ARG A 102 7.43 -20.64 -13.30
CA ARG A 102 8.15 -21.43 -12.28
C ARG A 102 9.08 -22.45 -12.95
N GLY A 103 10.31 -22.55 -12.43
CA GLY A 103 11.31 -23.49 -12.93
C GLY A 103 12.09 -23.01 -14.16
N ALA A 104 11.80 -21.82 -14.70
CA ALA A 104 12.57 -21.21 -15.77
C ALA A 104 13.72 -20.36 -15.20
N ALA A 105 14.92 -20.94 -15.09
CA ALA A 105 16.09 -20.26 -14.52
C ALA A 105 16.42 -18.94 -15.25
N GLY A 106 16.44 -18.96 -16.59
CA GLY A 106 16.69 -17.74 -17.38
C GLY A 106 15.64 -16.64 -17.17
N ALA A 107 14.35 -17.00 -17.00
CA ALA A 107 13.32 -16.02 -16.70
C ALA A 107 13.47 -15.44 -15.28
N THR A 108 13.94 -16.24 -14.32
CA THR A 108 14.23 -15.78 -12.95
C THR A 108 15.32 -14.71 -12.94
N GLU A 109 16.43 -14.96 -13.64
CA GLU A 109 17.55 -14.02 -13.74
C GLU A 109 17.13 -12.71 -14.44
N ARG A 110 16.38 -12.81 -15.55
CA ARG A 110 15.84 -11.64 -16.24
C ARG A 110 14.89 -10.84 -15.36
N ALA A 111 14.04 -11.50 -14.59
CA ALA A 111 13.09 -10.83 -13.70
C ALA A 111 13.81 -10.08 -12.57
N ALA A 112 14.86 -10.68 -11.98
CA ALA A 112 15.68 -10.03 -10.97
C ALA A 112 16.45 -8.83 -11.53
N ALA A 113 17.02 -8.96 -12.73
CA ALA A 113 17.72 -7.87 -13.40
C ALA A 113 16.77 -6.71 -13.71
N LEU A 114 15.59 -7.00 -14.26
CA LEU A 114 14.56 -5.99 -14.54
C LEU A 114 14.08 -5.30 -13.27
N SER A 115 13.84 -6.05 -12.19
CA SER A 115 13.46 -5.49 -10.89
C SER A 115 14.51 -4.48 -10.40
N ALA A 116 15.80 -4.85 -10.41
CA ALA A 116 16.88 -3.98 -9.99
C ALA A 116 17.02 -2.73 -10.87
N GLU A 117 16.86 -2.87 -12.19
CA GLU A 117 16.91 -1.76 -13.16
C GLU A 117 15.78 -0.76 -12.93
N LEU A 118 14.55 -1.24 -12.74
CA LEU A 118 13.40 -0.40 -12.41
C LEU A 118 13.60 0.33 -11.09
N GLU A 119 14.13 -0.35 -10.07
CA GLU A 119 14.45 0.26 -8.77
C GLU A 119 15.54 1.33 -8.88
N GLN A 120 16.58 1.11 -9.69
CA GLN A 120 17.62 2.11 -9.98
C GLN A 120 17.06 3.33 -10.71
N ALA A 121 16.06 3.13 -11.56
CA ALA A 121 15.34 4.21 -12.24
C ALA A 121 14.29 4.93 -11.36
N GLY A 122 14.20 4.56 -10.07
CA GLY A 122 13.28 5.17 -9.11
C GLY A 122 11.84 4.64 -9.18
N LEU A 123 11.60 3.53 -9.89
CA LEU A 123 10.30 2.85 -9.92
C LEU A 123 10.23 1.80 -8.81
N SER A 124 9.05 1.65 -8.21
CA SER A 124 8.85 0.65 -7.15
C SER A 124 8.54 -0.71 -7.77
N ALA A 125 9.55 -1.55 -8.00
CA ALA A 125 9.31 -2.94 -8.41
C ALA A 125 9.12 -3.85 -7.17
N GLY A 126 8.12 -4.74 -7.23
CA GLY A 126 8.01 -5.84 -6.27
C GLY A 126 9.06 -6.91 -6.53
N ALA A 127 9.28 -7.79 -5.54
CA ALA A 127 10.07 -8.99 -5.77
C ALA A 127 9.43 -9.84 -6.88
N PRO A 128 10.19 -10.33 -7.87
CA PRO A 128 9.66 -11.17 -8.93
C PRO A 128 8.91 -12.40 -8.40
N PHE A 129 7.77 -12.73 -9.02
CA PHE A 129 6.89 -13.80 -8.56
C PHE A 129 6.78 -14.96 -9.58
N PRO A 130 7.14 -16.21 -9.19
CA PRO A 130 7.01 -17.36 -10.07
C PRO A 130 5.58 -17.88 -10.16
N LEU A 131 5.01 -17.92 -11.37
CA LEU A 131 3.70 -18.47 -11.69
C LEU A 131 3.78 -19.90 -12.21
N SER A 132 2.79 -20.72 -11.86
CA SER A 132 2.69 -22.10 -12.38
C SER A 132 2.18 -22.16 -13.83
N ARG A 133 1.55 -21.09 -14.32
CA ARG A 133 1.03 -21.00 -15.68
C ARG A 133 2.17 -20.71 -16.67
N PRO A 134 2.25 -21.41 -17.80
CA PRO A 134 3.19 -21.07 -18.86
C PRO A 134 2.76 -19.76 -19.53
N VAL A 135 3.72 -18.83 -19.67
CA VAL A 135 3.56 -17.56 -20.40
C VAL A 135 4.28 -17.71 -21.73
N THR A 136 3.54 -17.57 -22.84
CA THR A 136 4.06 -17.81 -24.20
C THR A 136 4.82 -16.61 -24.77
N ALA A 137 4.51 -15.39 -24.30
CA ALA A 137 5.16 -14.16 -24.72
C ALA A 137 5.22 -13.17 -23.56
N SER A 138 6.30 -12.39 -23.48
CA SER A 138 6.38 -11.30 -22.51
C SER A 138 5.28 -10.26 -22.76
N SER A 139 4.65 -9.79 -21.69
CA SER A 139 3.55 -8.83 -21.76
C SER A 139 3.74 -7.71 -20.75
N LEU A 140 3.21 -6.53 -21.07
CA LEU A 140 3.17 -5.40 -20.16
C LEU A 140 1.74 -4.88 -20.14
N SER A 141 1.12 -4.99 -18.97
CA SER A 141 -0.28 -4.63 -18.74
C SER A 141 -0.37 -3.56 -17.66
N TYR A 142 -1.27 -2.61 -17.86
CA TYR A 142 -1.68 -1.64 -16.85
C TYR A 142 -3.20 -1.67 -16.77
N PHE A 143 -3.80 -1.34 -15.64
CA PHE A 143 -5.24 -1.60 -15.43
C PHE A 143 -6.08 -0.34 -15.32
N PHE A 144 -5.42 0.83 -15.29
CA PHE A 144 -6.07 2.13 -15.24
C PHE A 144 -5.44 3.05 -16.27
N ARG A 145 -6.26 3.84 -16.98
CA ARG A 145 -5.79 4.72 -18.06
C ARG A 145 -4.70 5.69 -17.58
N GLU A 146 -4.80 6.12 -16.34
CA GLU A 146 -3.86 7.02 -15.67
C GLU A 146 -2.45 6.41 -15.53
N ASP A 147 -2.35 5.08 -15.51
CA ASP A 147 -1.07 4.36 -15.38
C ASP A 147 -0.35 4.19 -16.73
N ARG A 148 -0.96 4.61 -17.85
CA ARG A 148 -0.40 4.47 -19.21
C ARG A 148 0.98 5.12 -19.35
N ALA A 149 1.15 6.33 -18.84
CA ALA A 149 2.43 7.04 -18.93
C ALA A 149 3.56 6.29 -18.19
N ALA A 150 3.22 5.71 -17.04
CA ALA A 150 4.14 4.90 -16.28
C ALA A 150 4.44 3.56 -16.98
N ALA A 151 3.43 2.94 -17.60
CA ALA A 151 3.57 1.74 -18.42
C ALA A 151 4.49 1.96 -19.63
N LEU A 152 4.38 3.12 -20.29
CA LEU A 152 5.31 3.53 -21.35
C LEU A 152 6.73 3.73 -20.82
N ARG A 153 6.89 4.36 -19.65
CA ARG A 153 8.21 4.49 -19.02
C ARG A 153 8.83 3.13 -18.64
N VAL A 154 8.02 2.18 -18.14
CA VAL A 154 8.48 0.80 -17.88
C VAL A 154 8.89 0.13 -19.19
N GLN A 155 8.14 0.32 -20.28
CA GLN A 155 8.50 -0.18 -21.60
C GLN A 155 9.85 0.40 -22.08
N GLU A 156 10.04 1.71 -21.97
CA GLU A 156 11.29 2.38 -22.36
C GLU A 156 12.50 1.87 -21.56
N LEU A 157 12.35 1.73 -20.24
CA LEU A 157 13.42 1.24 -19.36
C LEU A 157 13.71 -0.24 -19.57
N ALA A 158 12.68 -1.07 -19.72
CA ALA A 158 12.86 -2.50 -19.93
C ALA A 158 13.41 -2.81 -21.33
N GLY A 159 13.24 -1.89 -22.28
CA GLY A 159 13.85 -1.92 -23.61
C GLY A 159 13.63 -3.25 -24.33
N GLU A 160 14.73 -3.82 -24.83
CA GLU A 160 14.71 -5.09 -25.57
C GLU A 160 14.31 -6.30 -24.71
N ARG A 161 14.37 -6.20 -23.37
CA ARG A 161 14.05 -7.33 -22.46
C ARG A 161 12.58 -7.75 -22.54
N LEU A 162 11.69 -6.84 -22.92
CA LEU A 162 10.26 -7.16 -23.12
C LEU A 162 9.94 -7.52 -24.56
N SER A 163 10.93 -7.72 -25.43
CA SER A 163 10.72 -8.07 -26.84
C SER A 163 9.74 -7.13 -27.55
N GLN A 164 9.82 -5.83 -27.24
CA GLN A 164 8.90 -4.80 -27.73
C GLN A 164 7.44 -4.98 -27.28
N ALA A 165 7.18 -5.61 -26.13
CA ALA A 165 5.84 -5.68 -25.56
C ALA A 165 5.23 -4.27 -25.50
N VAL A 166 4.11 -4.09 -26.20
CA VAL A 166 3.38 -2.83 -26.22
C VAL A 166 2.50 -2.78 -24.97
N PRO A 167 2.57 -1.73 -24.13
CA PRO A 167 1.70 -1.56 -22.99
C PRO A 167 0.23 -1.67 -23.37
N ARG A 168 -0.52 -2.52 -22.66
CA ARG A 168 -1.96 -2.73 -22.91
C ARG A 168 -2.77 -2.47 -21.67
N LEU A 169 -3.99 -2.00 -21.88
CA LEU A 169 -4.99 -1.98 -20.83
C LEU A 169 -5.39 -3.43 -20.53
N GLY A 170 -5.04 -3.91 -19.35
CA GLY A 170 -5.29 -5.28 -18.90
C GLY A 170 -6.78 -5.50 -18.65
N THR A 171 -7.28 -6.66 -19.04
CA THR A 171 -8.64 -7.09 -18.72
C THR A 171 -8.66 -7.62 -17.29
N VAL A 172 -9.55 -7.08 -16.46
CA VAL A 172 -9.68 -7.54 -15.07
C VAL A 172 -10.54 -8.80 -15.04
N GLU A 173 -9.88 -9.96 -14.89
CA GLU A 173 -10.55 -11.19 -14.47
C GLU A 173 -10.41 -11.34 -12.95
N GLY A 174 -11.47 -11.05 -12.20
CA GLY A 174 -11.51 -11.22 -10.74
C GLY A 174 -11.35 -9.91 -9.95
N ALA A 175 -10.51 -9.91 -8.92
CA ALA A 175 -10.28 -8.73 -8.09
C ALA A 175 -9.43 -7.71 -8.86
N LEU A 176 -9.86 -6.44 -8.89
CA LEU A 176 -9.07 -5.38 -9.50
C LEU A 176 -7.68 -5.32 -8.86
N PRO A 177 -6.61 -5.31 -9.67
CA PRO A 177 -5.30 -4.97 -9.16
C PRO A 177 -5.33 -3.52 -8.64
N ARG A 178 -4.41 -3.24 -7.72
CA ARG A 178 -4.33 -1.94 -7.05
C ARG A 178 -4.10 -0.84 -8.08
N PRO A 179 -4.71 0.36 -7.93
CA PRO A 179 -4.34 1.52 -8.73
C PRO A 179 -2.82 1.76 -8.69
N GLY A 180 -2.24 2.11 -9.83
CA GLY A 180 -0.79 2.25 -9.97
C GLY A 180 -0.04 0.93 -10.14
N ALA A 181 -0.72 -0.20 -10.32
CA ALA A 181 -0.07 -1.48 -10.61
C ALA A 181 0.17 -1.66 -12.11
N ILE A 182 1.43 -1.91 -12.48
CA ILE A 182 1.83 -2.34 -13.81
C ILE A 182 2.28 -3.79 -13.68
N GLU A 183 1.67 -4.69 -14.43
CA GLU A 183 2.06 -6.08 -14.49
C GLU A 183 2.97 -6.31 -15.68
N VAL A 184 4.12 -6.93 -15.41
CA VAL A 184 5.09 -7.35 -16.41
C VAL A 184 5.19 -8.86 -16.33
N GLU A 185 4.69 -9.55 -17.34
CA GLU A 185 4.87 -11.00 -17.45
C GLU A 185 6.07 -11.28 -18.35
N LEU A 186 7.00 -12.12 -17.90
CA LEU A 186 8.17 -12.52 -18.68
C LEU A 186 7.98 -13.95 -19.18
N SER A 187 8.19 -14.19 -20.47
CA SER A 187 8.17 -15.56 -21.01
C SER A 187 9.39 -16.38 -20.55
N ALA A 188 9.25 -17.70 -20.61
CA ALA A 188 10.38 -18.62 -20.38
C ALA A 188 11.42 -18.53 -21.51
N THR A 189 10.97 -18.31 -22.74
CA THR A 189 11.78 -18.35 -23.97
C THR A 189 11.69 -17.00 -24.70
N ASP A 190 12.80 -16.51 -25.26
CA ASP A 190 12.86 -15.27 -26.08
C ASP A 190 12.26 -15.45 -27.50
N THR A 191 11.32 -16.38 -27.66
CA THR A 191 10.64 -16.61 -28.93
C THR A 191 9.50 -15.61 -29.10
N SER A 192 9.86 -14.47 -29.70
CA SER A 192 8.91 -13.55 -30.33
C SER A 192 8.10 -14.30 -31.39
N THR A 193 6.78 -14.34 -31.25
CA THR A 193 5.82 -14.20 -32.38
C THR A 193 4.39 -14.22 -31.86
N GLY A 194 3.63 -13.18 -32.19
CA GLY A 194 2.17 -13.12 -31.99
C GLY A 194 1.75 -11.88 -31.22
N SER A 195 1.48 -10.79 -31.94
CA SER A 195 0.88 -9.58 -31.37
C SER A 195 -0.62 -9.85 -31.16
N PRO A 196 -1.15 -9.82 -29.92
CA PRO A 196 -2.57 -10.04 -29.72
C PRO A 196 -3.40 -8.91 -30.37
N SER A 197 -4.55 -9.28 -30.91
CA SER A 197 -5.54 -8.38 -31.52
C SER A 197 -5.93 -7.26 -30.56
N PRO A 198 -6.08 -6.00 -31.02
CA PRO A 198 -6.53 -4.91 -30.17
C PRO A 198 -7.95 -5.19 -29.65
N ALA A 199 -8.17 -4.90 -28.37
CA ALA A 199 -9.50 -4.92 -27.77
C ALA A 199 -10.37 -3.83 -28.40
N PRO A 200 -11.70 -4.03 -28.50
CA PRO A 200 -12.61 -3.02 -29.01
C PRO A 200 -12.54 -1.74 -28.17
N GLU A 201 -12.63 -0.60 -28.85
CA GLU A 201 -12.59 0.73 -28.27
C GLU A 201 -13.89 0.97 -27.47
N GLU A 202 -13.82 0.82 -26.15
CA GLU A 202 -14.96 0.91 -25.24
C GLU A 202 -15.32 2.38 -24.96
N ALA A 203 -16.61 2.70 -25.03
CA ALA A 203 -17.12 4.06 -24.82
C ALA A 203 -16.67 4.61 -23.46
N GLU A 204 -16.12 5.83 -23.45
CA GLU A 204 -15.53 6.43 -22.27
C GLU A 204 -16.58 6.81 -21.23
N ALA A 205 -16.77 5.93 -20.24
CA ALA A 205 -17.55 6.26 -19.05
C ALA A 205 -16.86 7.41 -18.27
N PRO A 206 -17.65 8.29 -17.62
CA PRO A 206 -17.10 9.35 -16.79
C PRO A 206 -16.23 8.78 -15.66
N GLY A 207 -15.11 9.45 -15.37
CA GLY A 207 -14.23 9.08 -14.26
C GLY A 207 -14.91 9.28 -12.91
N PRO A 208 -14.44 8.59 -11.84
CA PRO A 208 -14.95 8.81 -10.50
C PRO A 208 -14.59 10.21 -10.00
N GLU A 209 -15.35 10.76 -9.07
CA GLU A 209 -14.98 12.02 -8.41
C GLU A 209 -13.92 11.81 -7.33
N ALA A 210 -13.09 12.83 -7.09
CA ALA A 210 -12.06 12.79 -6.08
C ALA A 210 -12.69 12.75 -4.68
N ALA A 211 -12.15 11.93 -3.78
CA ALA A 211 -12.56 11.96 -2.38
C ALA A 211 -12.13 13.29 -1.72
N GLU A 212 -13.00 13.85 -0.89
CA GLU A 212 -12.70 14.99 -0.04
C GLU A 212 -12.09 14.48 1.28
N LEU A 213 -10.85 14.85 1.57
CA LEU A 213 -10.18 14.41 2.79
C LEU A 213 -10.73 15.14 4.02
N ALA A 214 -10.91 14.43 5.14
CA ALA A 214 -11.42 15.01 6.39
C ALA A 214 -10.32 15.04 7.46
N GLU A 215 -9.93 13.90 8.02
CA GLU A 215 -8.91 13.81 9.07
C GLU A 215 -7.74 12.88 8.68
N PRO A 216 -6.51 13.15 9.13
CA PRO A 216 -6.10 14.37 9.82
C PRO A 216 -6.13 15.59 8.88
N ALA A 217 -6.37 16.77 9.45
CA ALA A 217 -6.22 18.04 8.75
C ALA A 217 -4.80 18.19 8.16
N ASN A 218 -4.67 18.93 7.06
CA ASN A 218 -3.37 19.17 6.44
C ASN A 218 -2.44 19.94 7.41
N GLY A 219 -1.23 19.42 7.64
CA GLY A 219 -0.26 19.99 8.58
C GLY A 219 -0.52 19.62 10.04
N ALA A 220 -1.45 18.70 10.34
CA ALA A 220 -1.73 18.32 11.72
C ALA A 220 -0.53 17.64 12.40
N THR A 221 -0.31 17.95 13.68
CA THR A 221 0.64 17.26 14.54
C THR A 221 -0.10 16.30 15.46
N LEU A 222 0.20 15.02 15.33
CA LEU A 222 -0.39 13.94 16.12
C LEU A 222 0.58 13.50 17.22
N PRO A 223 0.07 13.15 18.42
CA PRO A 223 0.91 12.71 19.51
C PRO A 223 1.65 11.42 19.17
N LEU A 224 2.82 11.19 19.76
CA LEU A 224 3.62 9.96 19.54
C LEU A 224 2.81 8.67 19.75
N ALA A 225 1.90 8.66 20.72
CA ALA A 225 1.00 7.54 20.99
C ALA A 225 0.06 7.18 19.81
N ALA A 226 -0.14 8.08 18.84
CA ALA A 226 -0.92 7.80 17.63
C ALA A 226 -0.20 6.82 16.70
N ALA A 227 1.15 6.84 16.62
CA ALA A 227 1.89 5.85 15.84
C ALA A 227 1.61 4.41 16.31
N GLN A 228 1.54 4.21 17.63
CA GLN A 228 1.33 2.90 18.25
C GLN A 228 -0.14 2.44 18.20
N ARG A 229 -1.08 3.36 18.47
CA ARG A 229 -2.53 3.06 18.47
C ARG A 229 -3.11 2.94 17.06
N GLY A 230 -2.50 3.61 16.09
CA GLY A 230 -3.00 3.78 14.75
C GLY A 230 -3.52 5.19 14.53
N VAL A 231 -3.20 5.76 13.37
CA VAL A 231 -3.72 7.03 12.88
C VAL A 231 -4.99 6.76 12.11
N VAL A 232 -6.07 7.45 12.47
CA VAL A 232 -7.33 7.40 11.73
C VAL A 232 -7.25 8.38 10.57
N LEU A 233 -7.44 7.86 9.36
CA LEU A 233 -7.61 8.62 8.13
C LEU A 233 -9.08 8.58 7.75
N SER A 234 -9.71 9.72 7.48
CA SER A 234 -11.10 9.80 7.06
C SER A 234 -11.31 10.72 5.85
N TRP A 235 -12.30 10.39 5.04
CA TRP A 235 -12.62 11.11 3.81
C TRP A 235 -14.12 11.01 3.51
N ARG A 236 -14.58 11.73 2.49
CA ARG A 236 -15.95 11.69 1.97
C ARG A 236 -15.91 11.48 0.47
N THR A 237 -16.87 10.73 -0.06
CA THR A 237 -17.10 10.62 -1.51
C THR A 237 -18.50 11.09 -1.84
N THR A 238 -18.67 11.67 -3.02
CA THR A 238 -19.98 12.19 -3.50
C THR A 238 -20.93 11.07 -3.94
N ALA A 239 -20.38 9.94 -4.40
CA ALA A 239 -21.12 8.71 -4.64
C ALA A 239 -21.17 7.85 -3.36
N GLU A 240 -22.22 7.03 -3.22
CA GLU A 240 -22.39 6.09 -2.11
C GLU A 240 -21.16 5.17 -2.01
N ALA A 241 -20.31 5.43 -1.02
CA ALA A 241 -19.05 4.74 -0.81
C ALA A 241 -19.30 3.26 -0.47
N GLN A 242 -19.05 2.37 -1.42
CA GLN A 242 -19.00 0.93 -1.14
C GLN A 242 -17.60 0.53 -0.65
N PRO A 243 -17.48 -0.46 0.25
CA PRO A 243 -16.18 -1.05 0.58
C PRO A 243 -15.38 -1.41 -0.68
N GLY A 244 -14.08 -1.06 -0.70
CA GLY A 244 -13.22 -1.30 -1.87
C GLY A 244 -13.40 -0.34 -3.05
N CYS A 245 -14.18 0.74 -2.91
CA CYS A 245 -14.22 1.84 -3.90
C CYS A 245 -13.04 2.80 -3.79
N CYS A 246 -12.34 2.80 -2.66
CA CYS A 246 -11.24 3.71 -2.37
C CYS A 246 -9.96 2.94 -2.05
N PHE A 247 -8.83 3.50 -2.45
CA PHE A 247 -7.51 3.03 -2.07
C PHE A 247 -6.77 4.14 -1.30
N VAL A 248 -6.26 3.81 -0.12
CA VAL A 248 -5.58 4.73 0.78
C VAL A 248 -4.08 4.58 0.59
N GLU A 249 -3.40 5.69 0.34
CA GLU A 249 -1.94 5.75 0.20
C GLU A 249 -1.34 6.66 1.28
N VAL A 250 -0.35 6.17 2.01
CA VAL A 250 0.41 6.91 3.04
C VAL A 250 1.90 6.72 2.82
N VAL A 251 2.64 7.82 2.73
CA VAL A 251 4.07 7.86 2.42
C VAL A 251 4.82 8.66 3.50
N PRO A 252 5.92 8.15 4.07
CA PRO A 252 6.77 8.94 4.96
C PRO A 252 7.62 9.95 4.17
N LEU A 253 7.73 11.19 4.66
CA LEU A 253 8.42 12.31 4.00
C LEU A 253 9.86 12.58 4.51
N GLY A 254 10.38 11.76 5.43
CA GLY A 254 11.74 11.95 5.97
C GLY A 254 12.57 10.67 6.06
N GLY A 255 13.87 10.79 5.77
CA GLY A 255 14.90 9.75 5.95
C GLY A 255 15.60 9.33 4.64
N ASN A 256 16.93 9.27 4.68
CA ASN A 256 17.78 8.84 3.56
C ASN A 256 17.66 7.32 3.33
N THR A 257 16.54 6.85 2.77
CA THR A 257 16.39 5.45 2.38
C THR A 257 15.41 5.35 1.22
N ASN A 258 15.94 4.98 0.06
CA ASN A 258 15.27 4.65 -1.21
C ASN A 258 14.15 3.59 -1.14
N ARG A 259 13.70 3.16 0.04
CA ARG A 259 12.59 2.23 0.23
C ARG A 259 11.98 2.47 1.60
N ARG A 260 10.78 3.05 1.69
CA ARG A 260 10.03 3.04 2.95
C ARG A 260 8.58 2.66 2.73
N ALA A 261 8.11 1.83 3.65
CA ALA A 261 6.81 1.19 3.65
C ALA A 261 5.69 2.21 3.40
N VAL A 262 5.24 2.25 2.15
CA VAL A 262 3.97 2.86 1.78
C VAL A 262 2.88 1.99 2.37
N PHE A 263 2.12 2.52 3.33
CA PHE A 263 0.85 1.90 3.64
C PHE A 263 -0.07 2.16 2.45
N ALA A 264 -0.45 1.09 1.77
CA ALA A 264 -1.23 1.14 0.54
C ALA A 264 -2.24 0.00 0.58
N ALA A 265 -3.51 0.32 0.82
CA ALA A 265 -4.57 -0.66 0.99
C ALA A 265 -5.89 -0.15 0.42
N TYR A 266 -6.73 -1.07 -0.04
CA TYR A 266 -8.14 -0.73 -0.23
C TYR A 266 -8.74 -0.39 1.12
N ALA A 267 -9.58 0.65 1.14
CA ALA A 267 -10.28 1.05 2.34
C ALA A 267 -11.22 -0.08 2.80
N GLU A 268 -11.05 -0.52 4.04
CA GLU A 268 -11.89 -1.55 4.65
C GLU A 268 -13.26 -1.01 5.04
N ALA A 269 -13.35 0.30 5.30
CA ALA A 269 -14.61 1.02 5.49
C ALA A 269 -14.80 2.07 4.40
N ALA A 270 -16.06 2.52 4.25
CA ALA A 270 -16.49 3.46 3.21
C ALA A 270 -15.71 4.79 3.24
N GLU A 271 -15.47 5.32 4.43
CA GLU A 271 -15.02 6.71 4.65
C GLU A 271 -13.89 6.83 5.69
N GLN A 272 -13.34 5.71 6.15
CA GLN A 272 -12.33 5.69 7.20
C GLN A 272 -11.36 4.51 7.08
N GLN A 273 -10.09 4.73 7.43
CA GLN A 273 -9.07 3.70 7.55
C GLN A 273 -8.16 4.00 8.74
N THR A 274 -7.94 3.01 9.59
CA THR A 274 -6.92 3.11 10.65
C THR A 274 -5.60 2.54 10.14
N VAL A 275 -4.53 3.34 10.23
CA VAL A 275 -3.19 3.00 9.74
C VAL A 275 -2.20 2.98 10.89
N ARG A 276 -1.51 1.85 11.10
CA ARG A 276 -0.40 1.77 12.05
C ARG A 276 0.90 2.16 11.38
N LEU A 277 1.55 3.19 11.92
CA LEU A 277 2.80 3.71 11.37
C LEU A 277 3.97 3.06 12.10
N SER A 278 4.98 2.64 11.34
CA SER A 278 6.11 1.90 11.88
C SER A 278 7.06 2.75 12.72
N ARG A 279 7.06 4.08 12.51
CA ARG A 279 7.95 5.04 13.17
C ARG A 279 7.23 6.39 13.36
N PRO A 280 7.74 7.27 14.23
CA PRO A 280 7.39 8.69 14.22
C PRO A 280 8.03 9.40 13.03
N GLY A 281 7.48 10.54 12.61
CA GLY A 281 7.99 11.32 11.50
C GLY A 281 6.89 12.08 10.75
N GLN A 282 7.28 12.72 9.65
CA GLN A 282 6.37 13.42 8.74
C GLN A 282 5.84 12.45 7.68
N TYR A 283 4.56 12.59 7.36
CA TYR A 283 3.83 11.73 6.43
C TYR A 283 3.00 12.56 5.48
N ALA A 284 2.85 12.07 4.26
CA ALA A 284 1.83 12.50 3.31
C ALA A 284 0.83 11.36 3.08
N TRP A 285 -0.43 11.69 2.85
CA TRP A 285 -1.46 10.71 2.51
C TRP A 285 -2.50 11.26 1.54
N ARG A 286 -3.20 10.36 0.86
CA ARG A 286 -4.32 10.67 -0.04
C ARG A 286 -5.20 9.44 -0.29
N ILE A 287 -6.30 9.67 -0.99
CA ILE A 287 -7.27 8.65 -1.40
C ILE A 287 -7.33 8.59 -2.93
N LEU A 288 -7.33 7.38 -3.48
CA LEU A 288 -7.63 7.11 -4.89
C LEU A 288 -9.05 6.53 -4.96
N THR A 289 -9.99 7.28 -5.50
CA THR A 289 -11.35 6.78 -5.77
C THR A 289 -11.31 5.98 -7.07
N VAL A 290 -11.80 4.74 -7.05
CA VAL A 290 -11.68 3.77 -8.15
C VAL A 290 -13.04 3.50 -8.79
N SER A 291 -13.14 3.67 -10.10
CA SER A 291 -14.29 3.25 -10.91
C SER A 291 -13.94 1.99 -11.69
N ARG A 292 -14.62 0.88 -11.37
CA ARG A 292 -14.45 -0.41 -12.06
C ARG A 292 -14.97 -0.33 -13.50
N THR A 293 -16.15 0.27 -13.66
CA THR A 293 -16.83 0.40 -14.95
C THR A 293 -16.06 1.30 -15.91
N ALA A 294 -15.49 2.40 -15.41
CA ALA A 294 -14.71 3.30 -16.25
C ALA A 294 -13.25 2.85 -16.41
N GLN A 295 -12.76 1.92 -15.58
CA GLN A 295 -11.35 1.53 -15.48
C GLN A 295 -10.44 2.77 -15.27
N ARG A 296 -10.89 3.64 -14.36
CA ARG A 296 -10.24 4.91 -14.03
C ARG A 296 -10.19 5.11 -12.54
N TYR A 297 -9.24 5.90 -12.09
CA TYR A 297 -9.24 6.42 -10.73
C TYR A 297 -9.02 7.92 -10.71
N THR A 298 -9.48 8.55 -9.63
CA THR A 298 -9.23 9.95 -9.36
C THR A 298 -8.58 10.08 -7.99
N ALA A 299 -7.45 10.77 -7.95
CA ALA A 299 -6.71 11.02 -6.73
C ALA A 299 -7.22 12.27 -6.03
N SER A 300 -7.41 12.21 -4.71
CA SER A 300 -7.51 13.39 -3.88
C SER A 300 -6.17 14.16 -3.86
N PRO A 301 -6.17 15.44 -3.48
CA PRO A 301 -4.94 16.14 -3.14
C PRO A 301 -4.16 15.42 -2.03
N TRP A 302 -2.85 15.60 -2.00
CA TRP A 302 -2.02 15.15 -0.88
C TRP A 302 -2.29 15.99 0.37
N ARG A 303 -2.35 15.33 1.52
CA ARG A 303 -2.34 15.97 2.84
C ARG A 303 -1.17 15.49 3.67
N HIS A 304 -0.70 16.38 4.54
CA HIS A 304 0.47 16.17 5.37
C HIS A 304 0.06 16.04 6.83
N PHE A 305 0.77 15.24 7.59
CA PHE A 305 0.69 15.26 9.05
C PHE A 305 2.03 14.80 9.64
N LEU A 306 2.28 15.23 10.87
CA LEU A 306 3.44 14.87 11.67
C LEU A 306 3.00 13.92 12.79
N VAL A 307 3.80 12.91 13.10
CA VAL A 307 3.59 12.05 14.27
C VAL A 307 4.81 12.12 15.17
N GLY A 308 4.59 12.56 16.41
CA GLY A 308 5.65 12.82 17.39
C GLY A 308 5.97 14.31 17.50
N GLU A 309 7.12 14.62 18.09
CA GLU A 309 7.56 16.01 18.27
C GLU A 309 8.11 16.57 16.96
N SER A 310 7.81 17.84 16.68
CA SER A 310 8.51 18.60 15.64
C SER A 310 9.92 18.86 16.16
N THR A 311 10.89 18.04 15.75
CA THR A 311 12.29 18.37 16.00
C THR A 311 12.57 19.72 15.34
N PRO A 312 12.95 20.76 16.10
CA PRO A 312 13.24 22.08 15.55
C PRO A 312 14.49 22.07 14.65
#